data_AF-A0A382KSI9-F1
#
_entry.id   AF-A0A382KSI9-F1
#
_cell.length_a   1.000
_cell.length_b   1.000
_cell.length_c   1.000
_cell.angle_alpha   90.00
_cell.angle_beta   90.00
_cell.angle_gamma   90.00
#
_symmetry.space_group_name_H-M   'P 1'
#
loop_
_entity.id
_entity.type
_entity.pdbx_description
1 polymer ?
#
loop_
_entity_poly.entity_id
_entity_poly.type
_entity_poly.pdbx_seq_one_letter_code
_entity_poly.pdbx_strand_id
1 'polypeptide(L)'
;MSFKRLIQTTTRTASAINWKPVLLADIEQELGSNIDPKIPHPSEIKYEKKDLQDWANYCGLKITPRNDGPKNISKKALCGAFCAIEANKIADYSGLVFDAYFGGLKDISNNEVLTEIATKLELDPTDYESAINSTVNLKRLKNNATELIERGGFGSPTMFVEDDMYYGNDRIPLVEFSIGRASGKILVLPGQHDT
;
A
#
# COMPACT_ATOMS: atom_id res chain seq x y z
N MET A 1 3.80 4.69 4.28
CA MET A 1 5.00 5.39 3.76
C MET A 1 5.13 5.20 2.25
N SER A 2 5.29 3.97 1.76
CA SER A 2 5.47 3.69 0.32
C SER A 2 4.36 4.27 -0.57
N PHE A 3 3.10 4.15 -0.14
CA PHE A 3 1.95 4.74 -0.82
C PHE A 3 2.16 6.23 -1.18
N LYS A 4 2.51 7.06 -0.19
CA LYS A 4 2.73 8.51 -0.38
C LYS A 4 3.90 8.76 -1.32
N ARG A 5 5.00 8.02 -1.16
CA ARG A 5 6.21 8.18 -1.95
C ARG A 5 6.05 7.71 -3.40
N LEU A 6 5.21 6.70 -3.66
CA LEU A 6 4.87 6.26 -5.02
C LEU A 6 4.06 7.31 -5.78
N ILE A 7 3.09 7.96 -5.13
CA ILE A 7 2.37 9.09 -5.72
C ILE A 7 3.36 10.19 -6.11
N GLN A 8 4.24 10.60 -5.18
CA GLN A 8 5.24 11.62 -5.46
C GLN A 8 6.18 11.23 -6.62
N THR A 9 6.58 9.96 -6.67
CA THR A 9 7.45 9.42 -7.74
C THR A 9 6.76 9.50 -9.09
N THR A 10 5.54 9.00 -9.19
CA THR A 10 4.78 9.01 -10.44
C THR A 10 4.36 10.42 -10.89
N THR A 11 4.18 11.36 -9.95
CA THR A 11 4.05 12.79 -10.28
C THR A 11 5.32 13.33 -10.95
N ARG A 12 6.51 13.05 -10.40
CA ARG A 12 7.79 13.52 -10.97
C ARG A 12 8.10 12.90 -12.33
N THR A 13 7.75 11.63 -12.52
CA THR A 13 8.04 10.91 -13.77
C THR A 13 6.95 11.06 -14.82
N ALA A 14 5.80 11.64 -14.46
CA ALA A 14 4.57 11.68 -15.26
C ALA A 14 4.10 10.26 -15.67
N SER A 15 4.05 9.35 -14.71
CA SER A 15 3.64 7.96 -14.90
C SER A 15 2.29 7.67 -14.24
N ALA A 16 1.60 6.64 -14.70
CA ALA A 16 0.37 6.16 -14.07
C ALA A 16 0.66 5.04 -13.07
N ILE A 17 -0.18 4.91 -12.04
CA ILE A 17 -0.17 3.77 -11.12
C ILE A 17 -1.39 2.91 -11.41
N ASN A 18 -1.16 1.63 -11.71
CA ASN A 18 -2.23 0.62 -11.69
C ASN A 18 -2.33 0.04 -10.27
N TRP A 19 -3.29 0.52 -9.48
CA TRP A 19 -3.45 0.10 -8.09
C TRP A 19 -4.08 -1.30 -8.00
N LYS A 20 -3.41 -2.20 -7.28
CA LYS A 20 -3.91 -3.55 -6.99
C LYS A 20 -4.03 -3.78 -5.48
N PRO A 21 -5.21 -3.56 -4.89
CA PRO A 21 -5.47 -3.93 -3.50
C PRO A 21 -5.24 -5.43 -3.29
N VAL A 22 -4.50 -5.79 -2.25
CA VAL A 22 -4.22 -7.18 -1.87
C VAL A 22 -4.46 -7.36 -0.38
N LEU A 23 -4.91 -8.56 0.01
CA LEU A 23 -5.02 -8.95 1.41
C LEU A 23 -3.78 -9.78 1.77
N LEU A 24 -3.02 -9.38 2.80
CA LEU A 24 -1.80 -10.09 3.20
C LEU A 24 -2.06 -11.56 3.55
N ALA A 25 -3.20 -11.85 4.18
CA ALA A 25 -3.58 -13.23 4.51
C ALA A 25 -3.73 -14.13 3.26
N ASP A 26 -4.15 -13.58 2.12
CA ASP A 26 -4.25 -14.36 0.88
C ASP A 26 -2.85 -14.66 0.31
N ILE A 27 -1.91 -13.71 0.41
CA ILE A 27 -0.50 -13.90 0.02
C ILE A 27 0.16 -14.97 0.91
N GLU A 28 -0.01 -14.86 2.23
CA GLU A 28 0.53 -15.81 3.22
C GLU A 28 -0.03 -17.23 3.00
N GLN A 29 -1.32 -17.33 2.70
CA GLN A 29 -1.97 -18.61 2.40
C GLN A 29 -1.38 -19.24 1.13
N GLU A 30 -1.16 -18.44 0.09
CA GLU A 30 -0.72 -18.92 -1.22
C GLU A 30 0.75 -19.32 -1.27
N LEU A 31 1.62 -18.63 -0.52
CA LEU A 31 3.02 -19.02 -0.37
C LEU A 31 3.20 -20.37 0.34
N GLY A 32 2.21 -20.79 1.13
CA GLY A 32 2.30 -21.98 1.97
C GLY A 32 3.24 -21.75 3.16
N SER A 33 2.70 -21.86 4.37
CA SER A 33 3.41 -21.49 5.60
C SER A 33 4.56 -22.47 5.92
N ASN A 34 5.75 -22.18 5.41
CA ASN A 34 7.02 -22.79 5.84
C ASN A 34 8.00 -21.73 6.37
N ILE A 35 7.48 -20.65 6.95
CA ILE A 35 8.31 -19.61 7.57
C ILE A 35 8.46 -19.97 9.04
N ASP A 36 9.65 -20.41 9.43
CA ASP A 36 10.02 -20.48 10.84
C ASP A 36 10.15 -19.03 11.37
N PRO A 37 9.28 -18.58 12.28
CA PRO A 37 9.34 -17.21 12.76
C PRO A 37 10.61 -17.02 13.59
N LYS A 38 11.62 -16.37 12.99
CA LYS A 38 12.78 -15.88 13.74
C LYS A 38 12.29 -14.93 14.83
N ILE A 39 12.58 -15.25 16.10
CA ILE A 39 12.33 -14.34 17.20
C ILE A 39 13.34 -13.19 17.11
N PRO A 40 12.92 -11.95 16.85
CA PRO A 40 13.84 -10.83 16.70
C PRO A 40 14.49 -10.47 18.04
N HIS A 41 15.77 -10.07 18.00
CA HIS A 41 16.47 -9.65 19.22
C HIS A 41 15.88 -8.32 19.74
N PRO A 42 15.88 -8.04 21.05
CA PRO A 42 15.36 -6.77 21.58
C PRO A 42 15.95 -5.49 20.94
N SER A 43 17.21 -5.54 20.50
CA SER A 43 17.83 -4.43 19.77
C SER A 43 17.26 -4.22 18.37
N GLU A 44 16.88 -5.30 17.68
CA GLU A 44 16.23 -5.28 16.36
C GLU A 44 14.85 -4.64 16.49
N ILE A 45 14.04 -5.11 17.44
CA ILE A 45 12.73 -4.52 17.76
C ILE A 45 12.84 -3.02 18.09
N LYS A 46 13.86 -2.63 18.88
CA LYS A 46 14.09 -1.22 19.23
C LYS A 46 14.45 -0.39 17.99
N TYR A 47 15.28 -0.93 17.10
CA TYR A 47 15.66 -0.27 15.87
C TYR A 47 14.49 -0.14 14.90
N GLU A 48 13.69 -1.19 14.69
CA GLU A 48 12.50 -1.15 13.81
C GLU A 48 11.50 -0.06 14.24
N LYS A 49 11.27 0.09 15.54
CA LYS A 49 10.41 1.17 16.08
C LYS A 49 10.97 2.56 15.77
N LYS A 50 12.29 2.75 15.93
CA LYS A 50 12.96 4.00 15.57
C LYS A 50 12.87 4.24 14.07
N ASP A 51 13.20 3.25 13.25
CA ASP A 51 13.25 3.37 11.78
C ASP A 51 11.87 3.70 11.21
N LEU A 52 10.80 3.07 11.72
CA LEU A 52 9.43 3.44 11.38
C LEU A 52 9.14 4.92 11.64
N GLN A 53 9.60 5.45 12.78
CA GLN A 53 9.39 6.86 13.13
C GLN A 53 10.22 7.80 12.26
N ASP A 54 11.46 7.43 11.93
CA ASP A 54 12.31 8.21 11.02
C ASP A 54 11.70 8.29 9.62
N TRP A 55 11.21 7.17 9.10
CA TRP A 55 10.50 7.17 7.82
C TRP A 55 9.19 7.95 7.87
N ALA A 56 8.44 7.87 8.98
CA ALA A 56 7.23 8.67 9.16
C ALA A 56 7.57 10.18 9.10
N ASN A 57 8.61 10.61 9.83
CA ASN A 57 9.08 11.99 9.84
C ASN A 57 9.56 12.43 8.45
N TYR A 58 10.39 11.62 7.79
CA TYR A 58 10.89 11.88 6.43
C TYR A 58 9.75 12.03 5.42
N CYS A 59 8.69 11.22 5.56
CA CYS A 59 7.52 11.29 4.70
C CYS A 59 6.51 12.38 5.13
N GLY A 60 6.71 13.10 6.23
CA GLY A 60 5.72 13.99 6.82
C GLY A 60 4.40 13.29 7.11
N LEU A 61 4.47 12.11 7.75
CA LEU A 61 3.32 11.29 8.15
C LEU A 61 3.26 11.20 9.68
N LYS A 62 2.05 11.21 10.23
CA LYS A 62 1.81 10.89 11.63
C LYS A 62 1.50 9.40 11.75
N ILE A 63 2.38 8.65 12.39
CA ILE A 63 2.12 7.25 12.78
C ILE A 63 2.07 7.21 14.30
N THR A 64 0.92 6.88 14.86
CA THR A 64 0.72 6.75 16.31
C THR A 64 0.85 5.28 16.70
N PRO A 65 1.73 4.94 17.68
CA PRO A 65 1.81 3.59 18.20
C PRO A 65 0.46 3.09 18.71
N ARG A 66 0.10 1.87 18.29
CA ARG A 66 -1.13 1.18 18.68
C ARG A 66 -0.82 0.09 19.69
N ASN A 67 -1.59 0.05 20.78
CA ASN A 67 -1.49 -0.95 21.84
C ASN A 67 -2.69 -1.92 21.85
N ASP A 68 -3.63 -1.76 20.91
CA ASP A 68 -4.88 -2.49 20.81
C ASP A 68 -4.77 -3.73 19.89
N GLY A 69 -4.25 -4.83 20.45
CA GLY A 69 -4.47 -6.21 19.94
C GLY A 69 -4.01 -6.53 18.50
N PRO A 70 -4.20 -7.78 18.05
CA PRO A 70 -3.76 -8.23 16.72
C PRO A 70 -4.53 -7.55 15.58
N LYS A 71 -3.74 -7.21 14.55
CA LYS A 71 -4.04 -6.25 13.49
C LYS A 71 -4.52 -6.95 12.22
N ASN A 72 -5.78 -7.37 12.18
CA ASN A 72 -6.33 -7.82 10.90
C ASN A 72 -6.50 -6.62 9.98
N ILE A 73 -5.85 -6.64 8.82
CA ILE A 73 -6.11 -5.69 7.74
C ILE A 73 -7.59 -5.77 7.39
N SER A 74 -8.27 -4.63 7.36
CA SER A 74 -9.70 -4.59 7.08
C SER A 74 -9.98 -5.01 5.64
N LYS A 75 -10.56 -6.21 5.49
CA LYS A 75 -11.09 -6.71 4.20
C LYS A 75 -12.07 -5.71 3.59
N LYS A 76 -12.94 -5.12 4.42
CA LYS A 76 -13.92 -4.11 4.00
C LYS A 76 -13.25 -2.87 3.41
N ALA A 77 -12.22 -2.35 4.08
CA ALA A 77 -11.47 -1.19 3.57
C ALA A 77 -10.79 -1.50 2.22
N LEU A 78 -10.23 -2.70 2.07
CA LEU A 78 -9.66 -3.16 0.79
C LEU A 78 -10.72 -3.33 -0.30
N CYS A 79 -11.89 -3.87 0.01
CA CYS A 79 -12.97 -3.96 -0.95
C CYS A 79 -13.51 -2.58 -1.37
N GLY A 80 -13.64 -1.64 -0.43
CA GLY A 80 -13.99 -0.25 -0.71
C GLY A 80 -12.98 0.47 -1.62
N ALA A 81 -11.71 0.02 -1.61
CA ALA A 81 -10.69 0.54 -2.51
C ALA A 81 -11.03 0.29 -3.99
N PHE A 82 -11.75 -0.78 -4.34
CA PHE A 82 -12.17 -1.01 -5.73
C PHE A 82 -13.19 0.04 -6.21
N CYS A 83 -14.16 0.39 -5.36
CA CYS A 83 -15.08 1.49 -5.66
C CYS A 83 -14.32 2.82 -5.84
N ALA A 84 -13.34 3.08 -4.97
CA ALA A 84 -12.49 4.27 -5.11
C ALA A 84 -11.59 4.23 -6.37
N ILE A 85 -11.13 3.06 -6.81
CA ILE A 85 -10.41 2.90 -8.09
C ILE A 85 -11.33 3.24 -9.26
N GLU A 86 -12.53 2.68 -9.29
CA GLU A 86 -13.53 2.91 -10.35
C GLU A 86 -13.96 4.38 -10.42
N ALA A 87 -14.00 5.06 -9.28
CA ALA A 87 -14.28 6.49 -9.18
C ALA A 87 -13.05 7.40 -9.42
N ASN A 88 -11.85 6.85 -9.69
CA ASN A 88 -10.58 7.59 -9.79
C ASN A 88 -10.20 8.39 -8.51
N LYS A 89 -10.66 7.94 -7.34
CA LYS A 89 -10.42 8.54 -6.01
C LYS A 89 -9.55 7.69 -5.10
N ILE A 90 -8.90 6.64 -5.62
CA ILE A 90 -8.12 5.68 -4.83
C ILE A 90 -6.97 6.30 -4.03
N ALA A 91 -6.32 7.34 -4.54
CA ALA A 91 -5.25 8.02 -3.81
C ALA A 91 -5.80 8.70 -2.54
N ASP A 92 -6.86 9.49 -2.69
CA ASP A 92 -7.48 10.19 -1.55
C ASP A 92 -8.13 9.22 -0.57
N TYR A 93 -8.79 8.17 -1.08
CA TYR A 93 -9.36 7.09 -0.28
C TYR A 93 -8.31 6.38 0.57
N SER A 94 -7.22 5.92 -0.05
CA SER A 94 -6.14 5.23 0.67
C SER A 94 -5.49 6.17 1.69
N GLY A 95 -5.32 7.45 1.35
CA GLY A 95 -4.83 8.48 2.26
C GLY A 95 -5.68 8.62 3.52
N LEU A 96 -7.00 8.75 3.35
CA LEU A 96 -7.95 8.86 4.47
C LEU A 96 -8.05 7.57 5.30
N VAL A 97 -8.02 6.40 4.66
CA VAL A 97 -8.00 5.11 5.38
C VAL A 97 -6.72 4.95 6.18
N PHE A 98 -5.56 5.27 5.60
CA PHE A 98 -4.28 5.21 6.31
C PHE A 98 -4.22 6.23 7.44
N ASP A 99 -4.71 7.46 7.26
CA ASP A 99 -4.75 8.46 8.32
C ASP A 99 -5.68 8.02 9.46
N ALA A 100 -6.88 7.54 9.14
CA ALA A 100 -7.81 7.00 10.13
C ALA A 100 -7.18 5.87 10.95
N TYR A 101 -6.48 4.94 10.30
CA TYR A 101 -5.89 3.77 10.96
C TYR A 101 -4.59 4.08 11.74
N PHE A 102 -3.63 4.75 11.09
CA PHE A 102 -2.30 4.99 11.64
C PHE A 102 -2.18 6.30 12.43
N GLY A 103 -2.88 7.36 12.02
CA GLY A 103 -2.82 8.67 12.66
C GLY A 103 -3.92 8.89 13.70
N GLY A 104 -5.14 8.43 13.40
CA GLY A 104 -6.34 8.63 14.20
C GLY A 104 -6.73 7.46 15.11
N LEU A 105 -6.03 6.32 15.01
CA LEU A 105 -6.31 5.09 15.78
C LEU A 105 -7.75 4.57 15.65
N LYS A 106 -8.45 4.91 14.57
CA LYS A 106 -9.80 4.41 14.29
C LYS A 106 -9.77 2.94 13.88
N ASP A 107 -10.88 2.25 14.11
CA ASP A 107 -11.12 0.90 13.58
C ASP A 107 -11.69 0.99 12.16
N ILE A 108 -10.86 0.68 11.16
CA ILE A 108 -11.24 0.69 9.75
C ILE A 108 -12.00 -0.59 9.32
N SER A 109 -12.36 -1.48 10.26
CA SER A 109 -13.31 -2.57 10.03
C SER A 109 -14.76 -2.15 10.33
N ASN A 110 -14.95 -1.04 11.04
CA ASN A 110 -16.25 -0.44 11.32
C ASN A 110 -16.81 0.25 10.06
N ASN A 111 -18.05 -0.09 9.69
CA ASN A 111 -18.75 0.51 8.55
C ASN A 111 -18.90 2.02 8.70
N GLU A 112 -19.18 2.54 9.90
CA GLU A 112 -19.37 3.98 10.12
C GLU A 112 -18.11 4.78 9.75
N VAL A 113 -16.93 4.28 10.14
CA VAL A 113 -15.64 4.91 9.81
C VAL A 113 -15.41 4.90 8.30
N LEU A 114 -15.73 3.79 7.62
CA LEU A 114 -15.58 3.67 6.17
C LEU A 114 -16.58 4.52 5.40
N THR A 115 -17.82 4.63 5.87
CA THR A 115 -18.86 5.49 5.28
C THR A 115 -18.53 6.96 5.46
N GLU A 116 -17.95 7.37 6.60
CA GLU A 116 -17.46 8.74 6.82
C GLU A 116 -16.38 9.11 5.77
N ILE A 117 -15.46 8.19 5.50
CA ILE A 117 -14.41 8.38 4.47
C ILE A 117 -15.03 8.47 3.07
N ALA A 118 -15.93 7.56 2.72
CA ALA A 118 -16.60 7.57 1.43
C ALA A 118 -17.41 8.85 1.19
N THR A 119 -18.11 9.33 2.23
CA THR A 119 -18.87 10.59 2.19
C THR A 119 -17.96 11.79 1.95
N LYS A 120 -16.80 11.88 2.63
CA LYS A 120 -15.82 12.96 2.40
C LYS A 120 -15.30 13.00 0.97
N LEU A 121 -15.28 11.84 0.32
CA LEU A 121 -14.83 11.70 -1.05
C LEU A 121 -15.96 11.75 -2.06
N GLU A 122 -17.22 11.97 -1.64
CA GLU A 122 -18.37 11.98 -2.54
C GLU A 122 -18.40 10.70 -3.40
N LEU A 123 -18.16 9.54 -2.78
CA LEU A 123 -18.45 8.25 -3.40
C LEU A 123 -19.94 7.98 -3.29
N ASP A 124 -20.52 7.31 -4.28
CA ASP A 124 -21.94 6.93 -4.22
C ASP A 124 -22.16 6.00 -3.01
N PRO A 125 -23.07 6.33 -2.08
CA PRO A 125 -23.25 5.56 -0.86
C PRO A 125 -23.68 4.12 -1.11
N THR A 126 -24.51 3.88 -2.14
CA THR A 126 -25.04 2.55 -2.46
C THR A 126 -23.97 1.69 -3.09
N ASP A 127 -23.22 2.24 -4.06
CA ASP A 127 -22.11 1.53 -4.68
C ASP A 127 -21.00 1.21 -3.67
N TYR A 128 -20.70 2.16 -2.78
CA TYR A 128 -19.68 1.96 -1.75
C TYR A 128 -20.10 0.93 -0.71
N GLU A 129 -21.33 0.98 -0.21
CA GLU A 129 -21.87 -0.01 0.72
C GLU A 129 -21.89 -1.42 0.10
N SER A 130 -22.29 -1.52 -1.18
CA SER A 130 -22.20 -2.75 -1.95
C SER A 130 -20.76 -3.24 -2.06
N ALA A 131 -19.82 -2.34 -2.38
CA ALA A 131 -18.42 -2.68 -2.55
C ALA A 131 -17.78 -3.24 -1.29
N ILE A 132 -17.97 -2.63 -0.11
CA ILE A 132 -17.35 -3.09 1.15
C ILE A 132 -17.89 -4.44 1.64
N ASN A 133 -19.09 -4.84 1.21
CA ASN A 133 -19.72 -6.12 1.54
C ASN A 133 -19.67 -7.15 0.40
N SER A 134 -19.03 -6.81 -0.73
CA SER A 134 -19.05 -7.62 -1.94
C SER A 134 -18.14 -8.85 -1.87
N THR A 135 -18.73 -10.03 -2.08
CA THR A 135 -18.00 -11.30 -2.25
C THR A 135 -17.20 -11.33 -3.56
N VAL A 136 -17.65 -10.60 -4.59
CA VAL A 136 -16.93 -10.44 -5.85
C VAL A 136 -15.62 -9.69 -5.62
N ASN A 137 -15.64 -8.62 -4.81
CA ASN A 137 -14.44 -7.88 -4.45
C ASN A 137 -13.48 -8.70 -3.60
N LEU A 138 -13.98 -9.55 -2.69
CA LEU A 138 -13.12 -10.51 -1.96
C LEU A 138 -12.41 -11.47 -2.92
N LYS A 139 -13.11 -11.99 -3.94
CA LYS A 139 -12.48 -12.82 -4.97
C LYS A 139 -11.45 -12.03 -5.78
N ARG A 140 -11.71 -10.75 -6.07
CA ARG A 140 -10.76 -9.86 -6.76
C ARG A 140 -9.48 -9.63 -5.94
N LEU A 141 -9.57 -9.48 -4.61
CA LEU A 141 -8.39 -9.42 -3.73
C LEU A 141 -7.54 -10.69 -3.82
N LYS A 142 -8.20 -11.85 -3.77
CA LYS A 142 -7.52 -13.15 -3.90
C LYS A 142 -6.84 -13.29 -5.25
N ASN A 143 -7.52 -12.94 -6.35
CA ASN A 143 -6.92 -12.97 -7.68
C ASN A 143 -5.71 -12.03 -7.79
N ASN A 144 -5.76 -10.84 -7.18
CA ASN A 144 -4.60 -9.94 -7.14
C ASN A 144 -3.43 -10.54 -6.34
N ALA A 145 -3.70 -11.29 -5.27
CA ALA A 145 -2.67 -12.01 -4.52
C ALA A 145 -2.04 -13.13 -5.36
N THR A 146 -2.88 -13.92 -6.05
CA THR A 146 -2.40 -14.96 -6.98
C THR A 146 -1.52 -14.39 -8.08
N GLU A 147 -1.96 -13.31 -8.74
CA GLU A 147 -1.15 -12.65 -9.75
C GLU A 147 0.19 -12.14 -9.18
N LEU A 148 0.18 -11.60 -7.95
CA LEU A 148 1.41 -11.17 -7.28
C LEU A 148 2.38 -12.35 -7.09
N ILE A 149 1.90 -13.50 -6.62
CA ILE A 149 2.72 -14.70 -6.41
C ILE A 149 3.24 -15.26 -7.74
N GLU A 150 2.39 -15.36 -8.76
CA GLU A 150 2.75 -15.83 -10.10
C GLU A 150 3.87 -14.98 -10.73
N ARG A 151 3.93 -13.69 -10.37
CA ARG A 151 4.98 -12.76 -10.79
C ARG A 151 6.20 -12.72 -9.86
N GLY A 152 6.29 -13.63 -8.89
CA GLY A 152 7.43 -13.76 -7.96
C GLY A 152 7.37 -12.86 -6.73
N GLY A 153 6.27 -12.15 -6.52
CA GLY A 153 6.04 -11.33 -5.33
C GLY A 153 5.69 -12.17 -4.11
N PHE A 154 5.92 -11.61 -2.93
CA PHE A 154 5.77 -12.35 -1.66
C PHE A 154 5.27 -11.48 -0.50
N GLY A 155 4.87 -10.23 -0.77
CA GLY A 155 4.43 -9.32 0.27
C GLY A 155 3.94 -7.98 -0.25
N SER A 156 3.64 -7.07 0.67
CA SER A 156 3.22 -5.69 0.36
C SER A 156 4.05 -4.67 1.15
N PRO A 157 4.40 -3.52 0.54
CA PRO A 157 4.11 -3.16 -0.85
C PRO A 157 5.10 -3.80 -1.81
N THR A 158 4.58 -4.31 -2.92
CA THR A 158 5.35 -4.72 -4.09
C THR A 158 4.95 -3.83 -5.27
N MET A 159 5.94 -3.40 -6.04
CA MET A 159 5.77 -2.58 -7.23
C MET A 159 6.40 -3.29 -8.41
N PHE A 160 5.78 -3.16 -9.57
CA PHE A 160 6.33 -3.62 -10.84
C PHE A 160 6.46 -2.43 -11.80
N VAL A 161 7.59 -2.34 -12.47
CA VAL A 161 7.79 -1.49 -13.65
C VAL A 161 7.97 -2.45 -14.81
N GLU A 162 6.94 -2.57 -15.65
CA GLU A 162 6.84 -3.67 -16.62
C GLU A 162 6.98 -5.03 -15.91
N ASP A 163 8.01 -5.81 -16.20
CA ASP A 163 8.30 -7.11 -15.59
C ASP A 163 9.31 -7.04 -14.43
N ASP A 164 9.85 -5.85 -14.12
CA ASP A 164 10.88 -5.66 -13.10
C ASP A 164 10.25 -5.37 -11.72
N MET A 165 10.55 -6.21 -10.73
CA MET A 165 9.90 -6.24 -9.42
C MET A 165 10.71 -5.57 -8.31
N TYR A 166 10.01 -4.80 -7.47
CA TYR A 166 10.58 -4.10 -6.32
C TYR A 166 9.71 -4.30 -5.07
N TYR A 167 10.30 -4.75 -3.97
CA TYR A 167 9.61 -4.98 -2.70
C TYR A 167 10.08 -4.01 -1.60
N GLY A 168 9.14 -3.34 -0.94
CA GLY A 168 9.42 -2.49 0.22
C GLY A 168 9.51 -0.99 -0.07
N ASN A 169 9.31 -0.18 0.97
CA ASN A 169 9.38 1.29 0.92
C ASN A 169 10.76 1.80 0.44
N ASP A 170 11.80 1.15 0.91
CA ASP A 170 13.20 1.50 0.67
C ASP A 170 13.64 1.34 -0.80
N ARG A 171 12.89 0.58 -1.61
CA ARG A 171 13.16 0.40 -3.05
C ARG A 171 12.62 1.49 -3.97
N ILE A 172 11.90 2.50 -3.47
CA ILE A 172 11.31 3.56 -4.31
C ILE A 172 12.31 4.31 -5.20
N PRO A 173 13.54 4.65 -4.77
CA PRO A 173 14.52 5.27 -5.67
C PRO A 173 14.85 4.39 -6.89
N LEU A 174 14.87 3.06 -6.72
CA LEU A 174 15.10 2.12 -7.81
C LEU A 174 13.88 2.01 -8.74
N VAL A 175 12.67 2.09 -8.18
CA VAL A 175 11.43 2.17 -8.98
C VAL A 175 11.45 3.42 -9.86
N GLU A 176 11.79 4.58 -9.30
CA GLU A 176 11.89 5.85 -10.05
C GLU A 176 12.93 5.76 -11.17
N PHE A 177 14.10 5.19 -10.87
CA PHE A 177 15.14 4.94 -11.86
C PHE A 177 14.66 4.01 -12.98
N SER A 178 13.96 2.92 -12.63
CA SER A 178 13.45 1.97 -13.61
C SER A 178 12.38 2.58 -14.53
N ILE A 179 11.48 3.42 -14.00
CA ILE A 179 10.52 4.20 -14.79
C ILE A 179 11.23 5.12 -15.79
N GLY A 180 12.31 5.78 -15.36
CA GLY A 180 13.13 6.59 -16.26
C GLY A 180 13.63 5.78 -17.46
N ARG A 181 14.27 4.64 -17.19
CA ARG A 181 14.77 3.73 -18.23
C ARG A 181 13.67 3.25 -19.18
N ALA A 182 12.53 2.78 -18.64
CA ALA A 182 11.42 2.26 -19.44
C ALA A 182 10.77 3.34 -20.34
N SER A 183 10.76 4.60 -19.90
CA SER A 183 10.19 5.73 -20.67
C SER A 183 11.18 6.39 -21.64
N GLY A 184 12.42 5.88 -21.74
CA GLY A 184 13.50 6.50 -22.51
C GLY A 184 14.00 7.83 -21.93
N LYS A 185 13.56 8.21 -20.72
CA LYS A 185 14.03 9.41 -20.01
C LYS A 185 15.26 9.05 -19.19
N ILE A 186 16.41 9.66 -19.50
CA ILE A 186 17.62 9.47 -18.70
C ILE A 186 17.44 10.23 -17.38
N LEU A 187 17.28 9.50 -16.27
CA LEU A 187 17.35 10.08 -14.94
C LEU A 187 18.82 10.33 -14.61
N VAL A 188 19.24 11.59 -14.61
CA VAL A 188 20.61 11.96 -14.21
C VAL A 188 20.73 11.78 -12.70
N LEU A 189 21.54 10.80 -12.26
CA LEU A 189 21.77 10.57 -10.84
C LEU A 189 22.60 11.71 -10.24
N PRO A 190 22.47 11.99 -8.92
CA PRO A 190 23.31 12.97 -8.25
C PRO A 190 24.80 12.68 -8.50
N GLY A 191 25.52 13.64 -9.08
CA GLY A 191 26.93 13.49 -9.46
C GLY A 191 27.20 13.03 -10.89
N GLN A 192 26.17 12.84 -11.73
CA GLN A 192 26.31 12.49 -13.17
C GLN A 192 26.05 13.66 -14.12
N HIS A 193 26.30 14.90 -13.69
CA HIS A 193 25.97 16.08 -14.50
C HIS A 193 26.87 16.31 -15.73
N ASP A 194 27.95 15.54 -15.91
CA ASP A 194 29.00 15.80 -16.91
C ASP A 194 29.46 14.57 -17.73
N THR A 195 28.54 13.70 -18.18
CA THR A 195 28.87 12.64 -19.18
C THR A 195 28.03 12.74 -20.44
#